data_AF-A0A7Z9IWQ2-F1
#
_entry.id   AF-A0A7Z9IWQ2-F1
#
_cell.length_a   1.000
_cell.length_b   1.000
_cell.length_c   1.000
_cell.angle_alpha   90.00
_cell.angle_beta   90.00
_cell.angle_gamma   90.00
#
_symmetry.space_group_name_H-M   'P 1'
#
loop_
_entity.id
_entity.type
_entity.pdbx_description
1 polymer ?
#
loop_
_entity_poly.entity_id
_entity_poly.type
_entity_poly.pdbx_seq_one_letter_code
_entity_poly.pdbx_strand_id
1 'polypeptide(L)'
;MGSSLSALRSSRKLLFQLVVLVIFYFQISAAAVAGGLDLASGSKDMPIEITADNGIEWEKNKEILIASGNAKASRGGVTVLAEVLRAYYRKKTTGGTDLYRLDAAGGVKIFSDTESMEGQTAVLDFEQAILKVDGKKVIYKAGPDTITANQQMEYWERQKMAVARGNAVAIHKGKTLRADVLKALLRKNKTGRSEVYIIEAFNNVLIVSDKDRLRSDSAIYKLDSGIVTLKKNVSIVREDSILNGDLAEINLKTGVSKLLTVDSVGSRRGKKRVRGLIYPHRQ
;
A
#
# COMPACT_ATOMS: atom_id res chain seq x y z
N MET A 1 -14.40 -72.05 -56.66
CA MET A 1 -14.49 -73.07 -55.59
C MET A 1 -13.26 -72.90 -54.70
N GLY A 2 -13.47 -72.77 -53.39
CA GLY A 2 -12.50 -72.95 -52.30
C GLY A 2 -11.30 -71.98 -52.24
N SER A 3 -11.21 -71.08 -51.26
CA SER A 3 -10.61 -71.31 -49.93
C SER A 3 -9.11 -71.62 -50.00
N SER A 4 -8.18 -71.03 -49.26
CA SER A 4 -8.21 -70.04 -48.18
C SER A 4 -6.75 -69.79 -47.74
N LEU A 5 -6.54 -68.68 -47.05
CA LEU A 5 -5.65 -68.50 -45.89
C LEU A 5 -4.14 -68.27 -46.07
N SER A 6 -3.77 -67.12 -45.50
CA SER A 6 -2.53 -66.81 -44.74
C SER A 6 -1.22 -66.77 -45.51
N ALA A 7 -0.22 -65.98 -45.15
CA ALA A 7 -0.04 -64.77 -44.35
C ALA A 7 1.48 -64.57 -44.45
N LEU A 8 2.00 -63.41 -44.81
CA LEU A 8 3.39 -63.10 -44.43
C LEU A 8 3.67 -61.60 -44.35
N ARG A 9 4.43 -61.30 -43.32
CA ARG A 9 4.78 -60.00 -42.75
C ARG A 9 5.74 -59.18 -43.61
N SER A 10 5.78 -57.90 -43.25
CA SER A 10 6.96 -57.01 -43.26
C SER A 10 7.29 -56.41 -44.64
N SER A 11 7.78 -55.17 -44.78
CA SER A 11 8.34 -54.21 -43.83
C SER A 11 8.55 -52.88 -44.53
N ARG A 12 8.42 -51.78 -43.76
CA ARG A 12 9.23 -50.54 -43.76
C ARG A 12 9.62 -49.88 -45.11
N LYS A 13 9.21 -48.62 -45.28
CA LYS A 13 10.05 -47.38 -45.25
C LYS A 13 9.22 -46.20 -45.78
N LEU A 14 8.84 -45.26 -44.91
CA LEU A 14 9.44 -43.92 -44.77
C LEU A 14 9.40 -43.08 -46.06
N LEU A 15 8.44 -42.15 -46.13
CA LEU A 15 8.64 -40.87 -46.83
C LEU A 15 8.23 -39.74 -45.88
N PHE A 16 9.22 -38.96 -45.47
CA PHE A 16 9.08 -37.72 -44.73
C PHE A 16 8.41 -36.68 -45.64
N GLN A 17 7.22 -36.20 -45.27
CA GLN A 17 6.71 -34.92 -45.77
C GLN A 17 6.80 -33.88 -44.66
N LEU A 18 7.62 -32.87 -44.93
CA LEU A 18 7.74 -31.61 -44.20
C LEU A 18 6.35 -30.95 -44.08
N VAL A 19 5.88 -30.74 -42.86
CA VAL A 19 4.93 -29.67 -42.54
C VAL A 19 5.59 -28.85 -41.43
N VAL A 20 6.21 -27.73 -41.82
CA VAL A 20 6.70 -26.70 -40.90
C VAL A 20 5.46 -25.96 -40.39
N LEU A 21 4.99 -26.36 -39.21
CA LEU A 21 3.94 -25.65 -38.48
C LEU A 21 4.58 -24.46 -37.74
N VAL A 22 4.55 -23.27 -38.36
CA VAL A 22 4.94 -22.02 -37.70
C VAL A 22 3.84 -21.66 -36.69
N ILE A 23 4.01 -22.07 -35.43
CA ILE A 23 3.20 -21.59 -34.32
C ILE A 23 3.69 -20.17 -33.99
N PHE A 24 2.98 -19.16 -34.49
CA PHE A 24 3.09 -17.80 -33.96
C PHE A 24 2.57 -17.82 -32.52
N TYR A 25 3.47 -17.92 -31.54
CA TYR A 25 3.19 -17.55 -30.17
C TYR A 25 2.97 -16.03 -30.15
N PHE A 26 1.73 -15.60 -30.34
CA PHE A 26 1.33 -14.25 -29.99
C PHE A 26 1.35 -14.16 -28.46
N GLN A 27 2.50 -13.81 -27.90
CA GLN A 27 2.60 -13.32 -26.53
C GLN A 27 1.81 -12.01 -26.49
N ILE A 28 0.53 -12.09 -26.14
CA ILE A 28 -0.21 -10.90 -25.71
C ILE A 28 0.47 -10.49 -24.40
N SER A 29 1.43 -9.57 -24.48
CA SER A 29 1.86 -8.82 -23.32
C SER A 29 0.62 -8.07 -22.86
N ALA A 30 -0.08 -8.61 -21.86
CA ALA A 30 -1.00 -7.82 -21.07
C ALA A 30 -0.16 -6.64 -20.58
N ALA A 31 -0.46 -5.44 -21.06
CA ALA A 31 0.12 -4.24 -20.48
C ALA A 31 -0.17 -4.36 -18.99
N ALA A 32 0.89 -4.56 -18.19
CA ALA A 32 0.77 -4.58 -16.74
C ALA A 32 0.12 -3.25 -16.38
N VAL A 33 -1.16 -3.32 -15.99
CA VAL A 33 -1.83 -2.16 -15.42
C VAL A 33 -1.00 -1.85 -14.18
N ALA A 34 -0.28 -0.73 -14.20
CA ALA A 34 0.47 -0.25 -13.06
C ALA A 34 -0.52 0.14 -11.94
N GLY A 35 -1.08 -0.87 -11.29
CA GLY A 35 -1.95 -0.76 -10.14
C GLY A 35 -1.13 -0.57 -8.88
N GLY A 36 -1.69 0.10 -7.88
CA GLY A 36 -1.11 0.05 -6.54
C GLY A 36 -1.33 -1.35 -5.95
N LEU A 37 -1.49 -1.44 -4.63
CA LEU A 37 -1.93 -2.68 -3.99
C LEU A 37 -3.44 -2.97 -4.17
N ASP A 38 -4.02 -2.59 -5.32
CA ASP A 38 -5.46 -2.63 -5.59
C ASP A 38 -5.93 -4.05 -5.99
N LEU A 39 -6.04 -5.00 -5.04
CA LEU A 39 -6.54 -6.37 -5.30
C LEU A 39 -8.06 -6.45 -5.45
N ALA A 40 -8.79 -5.62 -4.70
CA ALA A 40 -10.25 -5.72 -4.62
C ALA A 40 -10.96 -4.88 -5.68
N SER A 41 -10.43 -3.71 -6.01
CA SER A 41 -11.06 -2.73 -6.89
C SER A 41 -10.49 -2.72 -8.31
N GLY A 42 -9.22 -3.11 -8.49
CA GLY A 42 -8.52 -2.96 -9.77
C GLY A 42 -8.78 -4.07 -10.80
N SER A 43 -9.33 -5.22 -10.38
CA SER A 43 -9.36 -6.44 -11.22
C SER A 43 -10.48 -7.40 -10.87
N LYS A 44 -11.69 -6.88 -10.70
CA LYS A 44 -12.87 -7.65 -10.22
C LYS A 44 -13.22 -8.86 -11.08
N ASP A 45 -12.96 -8.78 -12.38
CA ASP A 45 -13.32 -9.83 -13.34
C ASP A 45 -12.21 -10.88 -13.50
N MET A 46 -11.02 -10.66 -12.92
CA MET A 46 -9.94 -11.62 -12.98
C MET A 46 -10.03 -12.67 -11.86
N PRO A 47 -9.72 -13.95 -12.16
CA PRO A 47 -9.65 -14.97 -11.13
C PRO A 47 -8.58 -14.63 -10.09
N ILE A 48 -8.73 -15.15 -8.88
CA ILE A 48 -7.64 -15.18 -7.91
C ILE A 48 -6.98 -16.56 -8.03
N GLU A 49 -5.68 -16.59 -8.26
CA GLU A 49 -4.91 -17.83 -8.24
C GLU A 49 -4.39 -18.03 -6.81
N ILE A 50 -4.57 -19.23 -6.25
CA ILE A 50 -4.06 -19.61 -4.93
C ILE A 50 -3.20 -20.87 -5.06
N THR A 51 -1.98 -20.82 -4.52
CA THR A 51 -1.00 -21.93 -4.51
C THR A 51 -0.40 -22.07 -3.11
N ALA A 52 0.05 -23.28 -2.76
CA ALA A 52 0.69 -23.57 -1.48
C ALA A 52 1.46 -24.90 -1.51
N ASP A 53 2.48 -25.02 -0.66
CA ASP A 53 3.39 -26.17 -0.62
C ASP A 53 2.81 -27.35 0.17
N ASN A 54 2.13 -27.09 1.30
CA ASN A 54 1.56 -28.15 2.14
C ASN A 54 0.13 -28.54 1.72
N GLY A 55 -0.41 -27.88 0.70
CA GLY A 55 -1.71 -28.18 0.10
C GLY A 55 -2.80 -27.15 0.39
N ILE A 56 -3.97 -27.44 -0.17
CA ILE A 56 -5.17 -26.61 -0.11
C ILE A 56 -6.34 -27.47 0.41
N GLU A 57 -6.93 -27.06 1.52
CA GLU A 57 -8.14 -27.63 2.08
C GLU A 57 -9.36 -26.81 1.65
N TRP A 58 -10.41 -27.49 1.19
CA TRP A 58 -11.64 -26.84 0.77
C TRP A 58 -12.83 -27.32 1.60
N GLU A 59 -13.23 -26.49 2.57
CA GLU A 59 -14.37 -26.76 3.44
C GLU A 59 -15.66 -26.18 2.84
N LYS A 60 -16.24 -26.89 1.87
CA LYS A 60 -17.41 -26.42 1.10
C LYS A 60 -18.60 -25.95 1.94
N ASN A 61 -18.86 -26.63 3.06
CA ASN A 61 -19.99 -26.33 3.95
C ASN A 61 -19.77 -25.08 4.81
N LYS A 62 -18.51 -24.70 5.02
CA LYS A 62 -18.11 -23.47 5.73
C LYS A 62 -17.75 -22.33 4.77
N GLU A 63 -17.84 -22.58 3.47
CA GLU A 63 -17.52 -21.64 2.39
C GLU A 63 -16.12 -20.99 2.51
N ILE A 64 -15.12 -21.82 2.86
CA ILE A 64 -13.74 -21.40 3.07
C ILE A 64 -12.75 -22.32 2.34
N LEU A 65 -11.72 -21.73 1.77
CA LEU A 65 -10.55 -22.40 1.21
C LEU A 65 -9.32 -22.00 2.05
N ILE A 66 -8.56 -22.99 2.52
CA ILE A 66 -7.38 -22.81 3.38
C ILE A 66 -6.17 -23.33 2.64
N ALA A 67 -5.20 -22.46 2.38
CA ALA A 67 -3.94 -22.79 1.72
C ALA A 67 -2.79 -22.61 2.73
N SER A 68 -1.91 -23.61 2.86
CA SER A 68 -0.88 -23.64 3.91
C SER A 68 0.50 -24.03 3.42
N GLY A 69 1.54 -23.41 4.00
CA GLY A 69 2.93 -23.56 3.57
C GLY A 69 3.25 -22.69 2.36
N ASN A 70 4.01 -21.61 2.57
CA ASN A 70 4.36 -20.62 1.53
C ASN A 70 3.17 -20.22 0.63
N ALA A 71 1.99 -20.06 1.25
CA ALA A 71 0.75 -19.81 0.55
C ALA A 71 0.82 -18.47 -0.21
N LYS A 72 0.43 -18.51 -1.48
CA LYS A 72 0.43 -17.37 -2.39
C LYS A 72 -0.93 -17.18 -3.02
N ALA A 73 -1.45 -15.95 -2.95
CA ALA A 73 -2.58 -15.50 -3.74
C ALA A 73 -2.14 -14.44 -4.75
N SER A 74 -2.62 -14.52 -5.99
CA SER A 74 -2.27 -13.57 -7.06
C SER A 74 -3.51 -13.13 -7.83
N ARG A 75 -3.64 -11.82 -8.06
CA ARG A 75 -4.69 -11.22 -8.91
C ARG A 75 -4.23 -9.86 -9.41
N GLY A 76 -4.40 -9.59 -10.71
CA GLY A 76 -4.22 -8.24 -11.27
C GLY A 76 -2.84 -7.62 -11.04
N GLY A 77 -1.79 -8.43 -11.08
CA GLY A 77 -0.42 -7.98 -10.85
C GLY A 77 -0.06 -7.76 -9.37
N VAL A 78 -0.97 -8.04 -8.44
CA VAL A 78 -0.66 -8.01 -7.00
C VAL A 78 -0.59 -9.42 -6.44
N THR A 79 0.45 -9.66 -5.65
CA THR A 79 0.71 -10.93 -4.96
C THR A 79 0.62 -10.75 -3.45
N VAL A 80 -0.03 -11.69 -2.77
CA VAL A 80 -0.03 -11.86 -1.31
C VAL A 80 0.68 -13.16 -0.98
N LEU A 81 1.72 -13.09 -0.15
CA LEU A 81 2.43 -14.24 0.42
C LEU A 81 2.21 -14.31 1.93
N ALA A 82 2.04 -15.52 2.45
CA ALA A 82 1.91 -15.80 3.87
C ALA A 82 2.21 -17.28 4.18
N GLU A 83 2.32 -17.64 5.45
CA GLU A 83 2.34 -19.05 5.86
C GLU A 83 0.98 -19.72 5.59
N VAL A 84 -0.12 -19.01 5.89
CA VAL A 84 -1.49 -19.48 5.69
C VAL A 84 -2.33 -18.39 5.04
N LEU A 85 -3.09 -18.78 4.01
CA LEU A 85 -4.15 -17.97 3.42
C LEU A 85 -5.52 -18.63 3.64
N ARG A 86 -6.52 -17.83 4.01
CA ARG A 86 -7.93 -18.26 4.13
C ARG A 86 -8.79 -17.40 3.23
N ALA A 87 -9.35 -18.01 2.19
CA ALA A 87 -10.23 -17.37 1.23
C ALA A 87 -11.68 -17.71 1.57
N TYR A 88 -12.45 -16.69 1.96
CA TYR A 88 -13.87 -16.81 2.28
C TYR A 88 -14.70 -16.41 1.08
N TYR A 89 -15.57 -17.31 0.64
CA TYR A 89 -16.42 -17.11 -0.51
C TYR A 89 -17.88 -17.35 -0.17
N ARG A 90 -18.79 -17.00 -1.07
CA ARG A 90 -20.22 -17.37 -1.02
C ARG A 90 -20.68 -17.88 -2.36
N LYS A 91 -21.67 -18.77 -2.39
CA LYS A 91 -22.29 -19.18 -3.67
C LYS A 91 -23.09 -18.03 -4.28
N LYS A 92 -22.97 -17.81 -5.59
CA LYS A 92 -23.84 -16.89 -6.34
C LYS A 92 -25.13 -17.61 -6.74
N THR A 93 -26.24 -16.89 -6.74
CA THR A 93 -27.56 -17.41 -7.18
C THR A 93 -27.55 -17.84 -8.66
N THR A 94 -26.71 -17.20 -9.47
CA THR A 94 -26.51 -17.45 -10.89
C THR A 94 -25.51 -18.58 -11.20
N GLY A 95 -25.02 -19.28 -10.17
CA GLY A 95 -23.89 -20.20 -10.29
C GLY A 95 -22.53 -19.47 -10.14
N GLY A 96 -21.54 -20.22 -9.64
CA GLY A 96 -20.20 -19.71 -9.30
C GLY A 96 -20.06 -19.28 -7.82
N THR A 97 -18.89 -18.75 -7.49
CA THR A 97 -18.55 -18.27 -6.14
C THR A 97 -18.12 -16.81 -6.17
N ASP A 98 -18.37 -16.12 -5.07
CA ASP A 98 -17.97 -14.73 -4.84
C ASP A 98 -17.00 -14.69 -3.68
N LEU A 99 -15.72 -14.37 -3.95
CA LEU A 99 -14.72 -14.17 -2.91
C LEU A 99 -14.97 -12.80 -2.26
N TYR A 100 -15.30 -12.77 -0.97
CA TYR A 100 -15.57 -11.53 -0.26
C TYR A 100 -14.48 -11.16 0.75
N ARG A 101 -13.66 -12.13 1.19
CA ARG A 101 -12.57 -11.88 2.14
C ARG A 101 -11.38 -12.82 1.93
N LEU A 102 -10.17 -12.29 2.10
CA LEU A 102 -8.92 -13.05 2.15
C LEU A 102 -8.15 -12.69 3.42
N ASP A 103 -7.91 -13.68 4.28
CA ASP A 103 -7.05 -13.54 5.45
C ASP A 103 -5.68 -14.15 5.17
N ALA A 104 -4.64 -13.48 5.63
CA ALA A 104 -3.25 -13.90 5.51
C ALA A 104 -2.57 -13.85 6.88
N ALA A 105 -1.80 -14.89 7.24
CA ALA A 105 -1.13 -14.98 8.53
C ALA A 105 0.23 -15.70 8.44
N GLY A 106 1.13 -15.37 9.36
CA GLY A 106 2.45 -16.01 9.47
C GLY A 106 3.52 -15.33 8.60
N GLY A 107 3.63 -13.99 8.71
CA GLY A 107 4.58 -13.21 7.94
C GLY A 107 4.01 -12.87 6.57
N VAL A 108 3.24 -11.78 6.52
CA VAL A 108 2.54 -11.35 5.33
C VAL A 108 3.40 -10.42 4.51
N LYS A 109 3.48 -10.67 3.21
CA LYS A 109 4.06 -9.77 2.22
C LYS A 109 3.11 -9.59 1.05
N ILE A 110 2.72 -8.35 0.79
CA ILE A 110 1.82 -7.96 -0.28
C ILE A 110 2.59 -7.03 -1.21
N PHE A 111 2.60 -7.29 -2.51
CA PHE A 111 3.39 -6.47 -3.43
C PHE A 111 2.83 -6.47 -4.85
N SER A 112 3.06 -5.36 -5.53
CA SER A 112 2.97 -5.21 -6.98
C SER A 112 4.35 -4.83 -7.54
N ASP A 113 4.43 -4.47 -8.82
CA ASP A 113 5.68 -4.02 -9.44
C ASP A 113 6.24 -2.72 -8.85
N THR A 114 5.39 -1.92 -8.17
CA THR A 114 5.76 -0.57 -7.71
C THR A 114 5.68 -0.38 -6.21
N GLU A 115 4.96 -1.24 -5.50
CA GLU A 115 4.60 -1.05 -4.10
C GLU A 115 4.70 -2.37 -3.32
N SER A 116 5.01 -2.30 -2.03
CA SER A 116 4.97 -3.46 -1.14
C SER A 116 4.51 -3.08 0.27
N MET A 117 3.78 -3.97 0.93
CA MET A 117 3.42 -3.90 2.34
C MET A 117 3.74 -5.22 3.06
N GLU A 118 4.43 -5.13 4.19
CA GLU A 118 4.85 -6.29 5.00
C GLU A 118 4.31 -6.16 6.43
N GLY A 119 3.89 -7.27 7.03
CA GLY A 119 3.33 -7.32 8.39
C GLY A 119 3.17 -8.73 8.94
N GLN A 120 2.43 -8.90 10.05
CA GLN A 120 2.23 -10.20 10.69
C GLN A 120 0.99 -10.91 10.16
N THR A 121 -0.10 -10.17 10.01
CA THR A 121 -1.38 -10.64 9.45
C THR A 121 -1.95 -9.60 8.52
N ALA A 122 -2.79 -10.03 7.58
CA ALA A 122 -3.59 -9.12 6.77
C ALA A 122 -5.00 -9.65 6.55
N VAL A 123 -5.93 -8.72 6.38
CA VAL A 123 -7.31 -8.98 5.96
C VAL A 123 -7.58 -8.10 4.76
N LEU A 124 -8.01 -8.70 3.66
CA LEU A 124 -8.53 -8.01 2.49
C LEU A 124 -10.05 -8.22 2.46
N ASP A 125 -10.79 -7.15 2.63
CA ASP A 125 -12.24 -7.12 2.43
C ASP A 125 -12.51 -6.67 0.98
N PHE A 126 -13.03 -7.58 0.16
CA PHE A 126 -13.28 -7.31 -1.26
C PHE A 126 -14.55 -6.46 -1.50
N GLU A 127 -15.49 -6.48 -0.56
CA GLU A 127 -16.72 -5.69 -0.67
C GLU A 127 -16.42 -4.22 -0.40
N GLN A 128 -15.76 -3.94 0.73
CA GLN A 128 -15.34 -2.62 1.15
C GLN A 128 -14.11 -2.12 0.38
N ALA A 129 -13.34 -3.04 -0.21
CA ALA A 129 -12.05 -2.78 -0.84
C ALA A 129 -11.05 -2.12 0.14
N ILE A 130 -10.87 -2.79 1.29
CA ILE A 130 -9.95 -2.38 2.34
C ILE A 130 -8.94 -3.50 2.56
N LEU A 131 -7.66 -3.16 2.42
CA LEU A 131 -6.55 -3.95 2.89
C LEU A 131 -6.16 -3.46 4.28
N LYS A 132 -6.23 -4.32 5.29
CA LYS A 132 -5.73 -4.07 6.65
C LYS A 132 -4.56 -5.01 6.94
N VAL A 133 -3.43 -4.46 7.36
CA VAL A 133 -2.23 -5.21 7.77
C VAL A 133 -1.90 -4.87 9.21
N ASP A 134 -1.82 -5.88 10.07
CA ASP A 134 -1.50 -5.71 11.48
C ASP A 134 -0.09 -6.26 11.80
N GLY A 135 0.54 -5.66 12.80
CA GLY A 135 1.72 -6.23 13.42
C GLY A 135 2.57 -5.24 14.19
N LYS A 136 3.49 -5.77 15.02
CA LYS A 136 4.48 -4.98 15.79
C LYS A 136 5.41 -4.14 14.92
N LYS A 137 5.51 -4.48 13.63
CA LYS A 137 6.22 -3.73 12.60
C LYS A 137 5.52 -3.97 11.27
N VAL A 138 4.82 -2.96 10.79
CA VAL A 138 4.24 -2.91 9.45
C VAL A 138 5.09 -1.96 8.62
N ILE A 139 5.48 -2.38 7.42
CA ILE A 139 6.34 -1.61 6.53
C ILE A 139 5.64 -1.48 5.18
N TYR A 140 5.43 -0.25 4.72
CA TYR A 140 5.01 0.04 3.36
C TYR A 140 6.15 0.73 2.60
N LYS A 141 6.36 0.34 1.35
CA LYS A 141 7.35 0.93 0.44
C LYS A 141 6.74 1.25 -0.91
N ALA A 142 7.09 2.42 -1.46
CA ALA A 142 6.73 2.84 -2.81
C ALA A 142 7.87 3.69 -3.38
N GLY A 143 8.67 3.10 -4.29
CA GLY A 143 9.88 3.76 -4.79
C GLY A 143 10.83 4.18 -3.66
N PRO A 144 11.23 5.46 -3.54
CA PRO A 144 12.10 5.95 -2.46
C PRO A 144 11.38 6.15 -1.13
N ASP A 145 10.06 5.94 -1.08
CA ASP A 145 9.24 6.28 0.08
C ASP A 145 9.03 5.06 0.97
N THR A 146 9.11 5.28 2.28
CA THR A 146 8.86 4.23 3.28
C THR A 146 7.94 4.78 4.36
N ILE A 147 6.93 3.98 4.73
CA ILE A 147 6.12 4.22 5.92
C ILE A 147 6.30 3.02 6.84
N THR A 148 6.47 3.25 8.13
CA THR A 148 6.47 2.20 9.16
C THR A 148 5.48 2.52 10.26
N ALA A 149 4.88 1.49 10.85
CA ALA A 149 4.00 1.59 12.01
C ALA A 149 4.17 0.34 12.89
N ASN A 150 3.83 0.43 14.17
CA ASN A 150 4.02 -0.68 15.11
C ASN A 150 2.71 -1.31 15.62
N GLN A 151 1.58 -0.94 15.02
CA GLN A 151 0.29 -1.55 15.31
C GLN A 151 -0.39 -2.02 14.02
N GLN A 152 -0.64 -1.10 13.08
CA GLN A 152 -1.46 -1.41 11.90
C GLN A 152 -1.24 -0.43 10.74
N MET A 153 -1.45 -0.90 9.50
CA MET A 153 -1.76 -0.05 8.35
C MET A 153 -3.05 -0.47 7.65
N GLU A 154 -3.77 0.50 7.09
CA GLU A 154 -4.93 0.29 6.23
C GLU A 154 -4.70 0.96 4.88
N TYR A 155 -5.16 0.34 3.81
CA TYR A 155 -5.27 0.92 2.49
C TYR A 155 -6.71 0.79 2.00
N TRP A 156 -7.36 1.93 1.84
CA TRP A 156 -8.74 2.08 1.40
C TRP A 156 -8.73 2.31 -0.11
N GLU A 157 -8.82 1.23 -0.89
CA GLU A 157 -8.51 1.25 -2.32
C GLU A 157 -9.41 2.22 -3.11
N ARG A 158 -10.71 2.26 -2.76
CA ARG A 158 -11.70 3.15 -3.41
C ARG A 158 -11.49 4.61 -3.07
N GLN A 159 -11.06 4.88 -1.84
CA GLN A 159 -10.82 6.25 -1.34
C GLN A 159 -9.42 6.75 -1.69
N LYS A 160 -8.54 5.89 -2.20
CA LYS A 160 -7.12 6.17 -2.44
C LYS A 160 -6.48 6.80 -1.20
N MET A 161 -6.70 6.15 -0.07
CA MET A 161 -6.28 6.63 1.25
C MET A 161 -5.55 5.52 2.00
N ALA A 162 -4.46 5.86 2.67
CA ALA A 162 -3.75 4.96 3.56
C ALA A 162 -3.72 5.52 4.99
N VAL A 163 -3.82 4.66 6.00
CA VAL A 163 -3.75 5.05 7.41
C VAL A 163 -2.75 4.15 8.14
N ALA A 164 -1.70 4.73 8.70
CA ALA A 164 -0.71 4.07 9.53
C ALA A 164 -0.93 4.45 11.00
N ARG A 165 -1.04 3.45 11.88
CA ARG A 165 -1.33 3.63 13.31
C ARG A 165 -0.27 2.97 14.18
N GLY A 166 0.09 3.65 15.26
CA GLY A 166 1.09 3.22 16.21
C GLY A 166 2.48 3.70 15.80
N ASN A 167 2.93 4.79 16.43
CA ASN A 167 4.23 5.42 16.20
C ASN A 167 4.62 5.48 14.72
N ALA A 168 3.68 5.94 13.88
CA ALA A 168 3.84 5.97 12.45
C ALA A 168 4.98 6.90 12.03
N VAL A 169 5.83 6.43 11.12
CA VAL A 169 6.97 7.17 10.58
C VAL A 169 6.93 7.09 9.05
N ALA A 170 6.91 8.25 8.39
CA ALA A 170 7.06 8.37 6.94
C ALA A 170 8.44 8.96 6.62
N ILE A 171 9.13 8.38 5.64
CA ILE A 171 10.44 8.81 5.15
C ILE A 171 10.33 9.06 3.64
N HIS A 172 10.75 10.26 3.21
CA HIS A 172 10.82 10.65 1.80
C HIS A 172 12.09 11.47 1.56
N LYS A 173 13.03 10.94 0.77
CA LYS A 173 14.28 11.64 0.39
C LYS A 173 14.99 12.28 1.59
N GLY A 174 15.23 11.50 2.64
CA GLY A 174 15.90 11.93 3.88
C GLY A 174 15.03 12.71 4.89
N LYS A 175 13.86 13.20 4.48
CA LYS A 175 12.91 13.88 5.38
C LYS A 175 12.10 12.85 6.14
N THR A 176 11.90 13.09 7.44
CA THR A 176 11.14 12.20 8.32
C THR A 176 9.93 12.93 8.90
N LEU A 177 8.77 12.28 8.89
CA LEU A 177 7.56 12.71 9.59
C LEU A 177 7.12 11.59 10.55
N ARG A 178 7.01 11.90 11.83
CA ARG A 178 6.56 10.98 12.89
C ARG A 178 5.26 11.49 13.50
N ALA A 179 4.35 10.59 13.85
CA ALA A 179 3.12 10.85 14.60
C ALA A 179 2.56 9.55 15.19
N ASP A 180 1.57 9.62 16.06
CA ASP A 180 0.87 8.39 16.49
C ASP A 180 0.07 7.78 15.34
N VAL A 181 -0.55 8.65 14.51
CA VAL A 181 -1.30 8.26 13.31
C VAL A 181 -0.91 9.15 12.14
N LEU A 182 -0.64 8.52 10.99
CA LEU A 182 -0.50 9.19 9.69
C LEU A 182 -1.61 8.74 8.75
N LYS A 183 -2.34 9.70 8.17
CA LYS A 183 -3.31 9.47 7.10
C LYS A 183 -2.77 10.10 5.81
N ALA A 184 -2.55 9.29 4.80
CA ALA A 184 -2.08 9.74 3.49
C ALA A 184 -3.22 9.69 2.47
N LEU A 185 -3.36 10.74 1.67
CA LEU A 185 -4.20 10.74 0.47
C LEU A 185 -3.31 10.56 -0.75
N LEU A 186 -3.74 9.64 -1.61
CA LEU A 186 -3.01 9.21 -2.80
C LEU A 186 -3.78 9.60 -4.06
N ARG A 187 -3.03 9.77 -5.14
CA ARG A 187 -3.58 9.91 -6.49
C ARG A 187 -2.69 9.18 -7.48
N LYS A 188 -3.20 8.95 -8.67
CA LYS A 188 -2.40 8.42 -9.78
C LYS A 188 -1.67 9.57 -10.47
N ASN A 189 -0.36 9.44 -10.65
CA ASN A 189 0.44 10.39 -11.42
C ASN A 189 0.32 10.11 -12.93
N LYS A 190 1.01 10.91 -13.75
CA LYS A 190 0.98 10.79 -15.22
C LYS A 190 1.43 9.42 -15.75
N THR A 191 2.18 8.66 -14.97
CA THR A 191 2.68 7.31 -15.31
C THR A 191 1.78 6.19 -14.78
N GLY A 192 0.65 6.52 -14.15
CA GLY A 192 -0.23 5.54 -13.52
C GLY A 192 0.25 5.03 -12.15
N ARG A 193 1.38 5.54 -11.64
CA ARG A 193 1.88 5.18 -10.31
C ARG A 193 1.12 5.94 -9.23
N SER A 194 0.87 5.29 -8.11
CA SER A 194 0.30 5.96 -6.93
C SER A 194 1.34 6.92 -6.36
N GLU A 195 0.94 8.14 -6.05
CA GLU A 195 1.75 9.13 -5.34
C GLU A 195 0.94 9.73 -4.19
N VAL A 196 1.61 10.02 -3.08
CA VAL A 196 1.01 10.74 -1.96
C VAL A 196 1.03 12.24 -2.28
N TYR A 197 -0.10 12.92 -2.09
CA TYR A 197 -0.17 14.38 -2.29
C TYR A 197 -0.55 15.15 -1.01
N ILE A 198 -1.20 14.49 -0.04
CA ILE A 198 -1.48 15.03 1.29
C ILE A 198 -1.13 14.00 2.37
N ILE A 199 -0.53 14.47 3.46
CA ILE A 199 -0.38 13.70 4.70
C ILE A 199 -0.99 14.51 5.84
N GLU A 200 -1.91 13.89 6.58
CA GLU A 200 -2.40 14.36 7.86
C GLU A 200 -1.74 13.55 8.98
N ALA A 201 -1.20 14.25 9.96
CA ALA A 201 -0.47 13.69 11.08
C ALA A 201 -1.16 14.07 12.39
N PHE A 202 -1.35 13.08 13.27
CA PHE A 202 -2.11 13.23 14.51
C PHE A 202 -1.32 12.71 15.70
N ASN A 203 -1.26 13.55 16.72
CA ASN A 203 -0.56 13.40 17.99
C ASN A 203 0.95 13.24 17.83
N ASN A 204 1.71 13.85 18.76
CA ASN A 204 3.16 13.73 18.84
C ASN A 204 3.89 13.99 17.52
N VAL A 205 3.41 14.98 16.75
CA VAL A 205 3.94 15.22 15.41
C VAL A 205 5.37 15.75 15.52
N LEU A 206 6.28 15.13 14.77
CA LEU A 206 7.66 15.56 14.61
C LEU A 206 8.05 15.45 13.13
N ILE A 207 8.37 16.59 12.52
CA ILE A 207 8.93 16.65 11.16
C ILE A 207 10.39 17.06 11.26
N VAL A 208 11.26 16.30 10.61
CA VAL A 208 12.70 16.54 10.54
C VAL A 208 13.13 16.62 9.08
N SER A 209 13.82 17.71 8.74
CA SER A 209 14.54 17.90 7.49
C SER A 209 16.00 18.30 7.80
N ASP A 210 16.78 18.61 6.77
CA ASP A 210 18.19 18.99 6.92
C ASP A 210 18.38 20.24 7.80
N LYS A 211 17.41 21.17 7.80
CA LYS A 211 17.50 22.45 8.50
C LYS A 211 16.45 22.64 9.60
N ASP A 212 15.37 21.87 9.54
CA ASP A 212 14.19 22.13 10.36
C ASP A 212 13.84 20.95 11.25
N ARG A 213 13.50 21.26 12.51
CA ARG A 213 12.82 20.35 13.42
C ARG A 213 11.51 20.98 13.88
N LEU A 214 10.39 20.43 13.41
CA LEU A 214 9.05 20.94 13.66
C LEU A 214 8.28 20.00 14.59
N ARG A 215 7.59 20.55 15.60
CA ARG A 215 6.72 19.81 16.51
C ARG A 215 5.34 20.43 16.60
N SER A 216 4.31 19.60 16.78
CA SER A 216 2.93 20.01 17.05
C SER A 216 2.05 18.83 17.49
N ASP A 217 0.80 19.09 17.89
CA ASP A 217 -0.17 18.01 18.13
C ASP A 217 -0.73 17.44 16.82
N SER A 218 -0.90 18.28 15.80
CA SER A 218 -1.32 17.82 14.47
C SER A 218 -0.65 18.61 13.37
N ALA A 219 -0.54 17.99 12.19
CA ALA A 219 -0.04 18.66 11.00
C ALA A 219 -0.79 18.20 9.74
N ILE A 220 -0.90 19.09 8.77
CA ILE A 220 -1.33 18.76 7.41
C ILE A 220 -0.21 19.18 6.47
N TYR A 221 0.33 18.24 5.71
CA TYR A 221 1.36 18.49 4.71
C TYR A 221 0.80 18.29 3.31
N LYS A 222 0.80 19.35 2.50
CA LYS A 222 0.48 19.31 1.06
C LYS A 222 1.77 19.22 0.27
N LEU A 223 2.07 18.05 -0.30
CA LEU A 223 3.35 17.78 -0.95
C LEU A 223 3.53 18.59 -2.25
N ASP A 224 2.43 18.86 -2.96
CA ASP A 224 2.43 19.65 -4.20
C ASP A 224 2.94 21.07 -3.98
N SER A 225 2.43 21.75 -2.95
CA SER A 225 2.84 23.12 -2.63
C SER A 225 4.06 23.17 -1.72
N GLY A 226 4.39 22.07 -1.03
CA GLY A 226 5.41 22.05 0.01
C GLY A 226 4.94 22.69 1.33
N ILE A 227 3.64 22.95 1.49
CA ILE A 227 3.10 23.67 2.64
C ILE A 227 2.71 22.69 3.76
N VAL A 228 3.28 22.92 4.94
CA VAL A 228 2.91 22.26 6.20
C VAL A 228 2.14 23.25 7.07
N THR A 229 0.96 22.86 7.52
CA THR A 229 0.21 23.57 8.56
C THR A 229 0.32 22.79 9.87
N LEU A 230 0.94 23.40 10.89
CA LEU A 230 1.12 22.84 12.23
C LEU A 230 0.06 23.43 13.18
N LYS A 231 -0.58 22.61 14.01
CA LYS A 231 -1.62 23.05 14.96
C LYS A 231 -1.37 22.51 16.36
N LYS A 232 -1.54 23.41 17.34
CA LYS A 232 -1.34 23.25 18.79
C LYS A 232 0.09 22.86 19.16
N ASN A 233 0.58 23.40 20.29
CA ASN A 233 1.91 23.11 20.82
C ASN A 233 3.02 23.22 19.77
N VAL A 234 2.93 24.25 18.90
CA VAL A 234 3.84 24.39 17.77
C VAL A 234 5.20 24.86 18.26
N SER A 235 6.24 24.10 17.91
CA SER A 235 7.63 24.48 18.13
C SER A 235 8.46 24.20 16.88
N ILE A 236 9.14 25.22 16.39
CA ILE A 236 9.97 25.17 15.18
C ILE A 236 11.38 25.51 15.63
N VAL A 237 12.33 24.61 15.39
CA VAL A 237 13.75 24.86 15.55
C VAL A 237 14.38 24.87 14.17
N ARG A 238 15.07 25.98 13.84
CA ARG A 238 15.84 26.15 12.61
C ARG A 238 17.14 26.84 12.95
N GLU A 239 18.26 26.17 12.71
CA GLU A 239 19.59 26.68 13.07
C GLU A 239 19.57 27.17 14.54
N ASP A 240 19.89 28.45 14.78
CA ASP A 240 19.90 29.08 16.11
C ASP A 240 18.59 29.78 16.49
N SER A 241 17.51 29.50 15.78
CA SER A 241 16.20 30.13 15.99
C SER A 241 15.17 29.14 16.51
N ILE A 242 14.41 29.55 17.52
CA ILE A 242 13.28 28.81 18.07
C ILE A 242 12.02 29.67 17.98
N LEU A 243 11.00 29.14 17.30
CA LEU A 243 9.70 29.78 17.15
C LEU A 243 8.62 28.93 17.81
N ASN A 244 7.80 29.52 18.66
CA ASN A 244 6.72 28.83 19.37
C ASN A 244 5.36 29.54 19.16
N GLY A 245 4.30 28.76 19.03
CA GLY A 245 2.94 29.26 18.85
C GLY A 245 1.88 28.16 18.84
N ASP A 246 0.65 28.52 18.49
CA ASP A 246 -0.48 27.58 18.40
C ASP A 246 -0.80 27.16 16.97
N LEU A 247 -0.38 27.93 15.98
CA LEU A 247 -0.60 27.67 14.56
C LEU A 247 0.61 28.18 13.78
N ALA A 248 1.12 27.37 12.86
CA ALA A 248 2.14 27.80 11.91
C ALA A 248 1.87 27.26 10.52
N GLU A 249 2.21 28.04 9.52
CA GLU A 249 2.28 27.62 8.13
C GLU A 249 3.73 27.72 7.67
N ILE A 250 4.25 26.65 7.09
CA ILE A 250 5.65 26.56 6.68
C ILE A 250 5.69 26.03 5.25
N ASN A 251 6.38 26.74 4.38
CA ASN A 251 6.70 26.25 3.05
C ASN A 251 8.08 25.59 3.10
N LEU A 252 8.12 24.26 3.04
CA LEU A 252 9.36 23.48 3.07
C LEU A 252 10.17 23.54 1.76
N LYS A 253 9.60 24.08 0.68
CA LYS A 253 10.32 24.32 -0.58
C LYS A 253 11.07 25.64 -0.55
N THR A 254 10.47 26.70 0.00
CA THR A 254 11.07 28.05 0.05
C THR A 254 11.74 28.37 1.38
N GLY A 255 11.46 27.60 2.44
CA GLY A 255 11.91 27.87 3.80
C GLY A 255 11.08 28.94 4.52
N VAL A 256 10.06 29.54 3.92
CA VAL A 256 9.26 30.59 4.58
C VAL A 256 8.39 29.99 5.69
N SER A 257 8.48 30.56 6.90
CA SER A 257 7.68 30.17 8.07
C SER A 257 6.84 31.34 8.56
N LYS A 258 5.53 31.14 8.68
CA LYS A 258 4.57 32.12 9.19
C LYS A 258 3.90 31.57 10.44
N LEU A 259 4.19 32.18 11.60
CA LEU A 259 3.41 31.93 12.82
C LEU A 259 2.09 32.70 12.72
N LEU A 260 1.00 32.04 13.08
CA LEU A 260 -0.34 32.60 13.06
C LEU A 260 -0.91 32.60 14.47
N THR A 261 -1.64 33.65 14.81
CA THR A 261 -2.48 33.67 16.01
C THR A 261 -3.82 33.08 15.66
N VAL A 262 -4.33 32.18 16.50
CA VAL A 262 -5.71 31.72 16.38
C VAL A 262 -6.59 32.82 16.97
N ASP A 263 -7.27 33.58 16.13
CA ASP A 263 -8.28 34.53 16.60
C ASP A 263 -9.38 33.72 17.29
N SER A 264 -9.41 33.76 18.61
CA SER A 264 -10.48 33.16 19.39
C SER A 264 -11.68 34.10 19.30
N VAL A 265 -12.48 33.95 18.24
CA VAL A 265 -13.78 34.63 18.12
C VAL A 265 -14.57 34.30 19.39
N GLY A 266 -14.84 35.31 20.23
CA GLY A 266 -15.68 35.19 21.43
C GLY A 266 -14.97 34.95 22.78
N SER A 267 -13.65 34.88 22.86
CA SER A 267 -12.96 34.71 24.17
C SER A 267 -12.53 36.04 24.80
N ARG A 268 -13.06 36.38 26.00
CA ARG A 268 -12.62 37.52 26.85
C ARG A 268 -11.18 37.37 27.42
N ARG A 269 -10.41 36.38 26.97
CA ARG A 269 -8.97 36.22 27.29
C ARG A 269 -8.17 36.85 26.15
N GLY A 270 -7.25 37.74 26.48
CA GLY A 270 -6.45 38.51 25.52
C GLY A 270 -5.83 37.66 24.41
N LYS A 271 -5.65 38.26 23.22
CA LYS A 271 -5.11 37.61 22.02
C LYS A 271 -3.85 36.81 22.37
N LYS A 272 -3.85 35.52 22.04
CA LYS A 272 -2.66 34.67 22.20
C LYS A 272 -1.53 35.22 21.33
N ARG A 273 -0.37 35.47 21.94
CA ARG A 273 0.81 36.02 21.25
C ARG A 273 1.71 34.88 20.80
N VAL A 274 2.26 35.00 19.60
CA VAL A 274 3.34 34.11 19.11
C VAL A 274 4.68 34.63 19.60
N ARG A 275 5.68 33.74 19.77
CA ARG A 275 7.01 34.10 20.29
C ARG A 275 8.10 33.52 19.39
N GLY A 276 9.07 34.36 19.02
CA GLY A 276 10.32 33.95 18.38
C GLY A 276 11.52 34.31 19.24
N LEU A 277 12.51 33.42 19.28
CA LEU A 277 13.82 33.62 19.89
C LEU A 277 14.89 33.37 18.82
N ILE A 278 15.82 34.30 18.69
CA ILE A 278 16.97 34.19 17.78
C ILE A 278 18.21 34.28 18.65
N TYR A 279 19.03 33.24 18.65
CA TYR A 279 20.31 33.26 19.36
C TYR A 279 21.39 33.82 18.44
N PRO A 280 22.18 34.80 18.91
CA PRO A 280 23.31 35.31 18.15
C PRO A 280 24.44 34.26 18.11
N HIS A 281 25.09 34.12 16.97
CA HIS A 281 26.31 33.31 16.84
C HIS A 281 27.41 33.93 17.71
N ARG A 282 28.03 33.14 18.60
CA ARG A 282 29.29 33.54 19.24
C ARG A 282 30.40 33.31 18.22
N GLN A 283 31.10 34.39 17.86
CA GLN A 283 32.35 34.35 17.11
C GLN A 283 33.44 33.63 17.89
#